data_AF-A0A1I0KIW7-F1
#
_entry.id   AF-A0A1I0KIW7-F1
#
_cell.length_a   1.000
_cell.length_b   1.000
_cell.length_c   1.000
_cell.angle_alpha   90.00
_cell.angle_beta   90.00
_cell.angle_gamma   90.00
#
_symmetry.space_group_name_H-M   'P 1'
#
loop_
_entity.id
_entity.type
_entity.pdbx_description
1 polymer ?
#
loop_
_entity_poly.entity_id
_entity_poly.type
_entity_poly.pdbx_seq_one_letter_code
_entity_poly.pdbx_strand_id
1 'polypeptide(L)'
;MRRTLPAAVAAFAAALALTGGCGDSGSGGGSGEAGPGAPRQARPVITPDEELVTDQDSGDLPEATVQVGLDCQQMGQSHDFAGTADRMGRAASSGDSSPETRAIAKVCEAAAKANQGLMNDALNDARQAERQSSNLNRRMRRPGLRMLNHTLLVAATAEGDRATALRARAALERLGGLPPEFLRDACSVAPDPAALPECATLPPTGTQSASSAPSPPSPNGPTPGTEAPSAPPSEAPVETPGDGHPTQQDTGDGPAPDES
;
A
#
# COMPACT_ATOMS: atom_id res chain seq x y z
N MET A 1 17.91 -46.68 67.72
CA MET A 1 16.49 -46.93 67.41
C MET A 1 16.38 -47.43 65.97
N ARG A 2 15.62 -48.51 65.79
CA ARG A 2 15.02 -49.17 64.60
C ARG A 2 15.26 -48.60 63.17
N ARG A 3 15.66 -49.53 62.26
CA ARG A 3 15.09 -49.90 60.91
C ARG A 3 15.04 -48.78 59.83
N THR A 4 15.33 -48.92 58.53
CA THR A 4 15.37 -50.01 57.52
C THR A 4 15.75 -49.37 56.17
N LEU A 5 16.51 -50.05 55.29
CA LEU A 5 16.55 -49.86 53.82
C LEU A 5 15.67 -50.98 53.19
N PRO A 6 15.03 -50.88 51.98
CA PRO A 6 15.76 -50.91 50.68
C PRO A 6 15.03 -50.42 49.37
N ALA A 7 15.77 -50.40 48.24
CA ALA A 7 15.44 -50.82 46.83
C ALA A 7 14.22 -50.21 46.08
N ALA A 8 14.07 -50.13 44.75
CA ALA A 8 14.72 -50.62 43.51
C ALA A 8 14.27 -49.70 42.33
N VAL A 9 15.13 -49.30 41.38
CA VAL A 9 15.25 -49.78 39.97
C VAL A 9 13.94 -50.09 39.21
N ALA A 10 13.68 -49.36 38.12
CA ALA A 10 13.20 -49.93 36.84
C ALA A 10 13.32 -48.92 35.68
N ALA A 11 14.03 -49.34 34.63
CA ALA A 11 14.08 -48.70 33.32
C ALA A 11 12.80 -49.00 32.52
N PHE A 12 12.41 -48.10 31.61
CA PHE A 12 11.58 -48.48 30.48
C PHE A 12 12.05 -47.80 29.20
N ALA A 13 12.55 -48.62 28.29
CA ALA A 13 12.73 -48.32 26.89
C ALA A 13 11.45 -48.66 26.11
N ALA A 14 11.31 -47.99 24.97
CA ALA A 14 10.84 -48.51 23.67
C ALA A 14 9.68 -47.73 23.04
N ALA A 15 9.97 -47.24 21.84
CA ALA A 15 9.03 -46.78 20.85
C ALA A 15 8.18 -47.93 20.28
N LEU A 16 6.95 -47.63 19.91
CA LEU A 16 6.17 -48.39 18.92
C LEU A 16 5.36 -47.41 18.08
N ALA A 17 5.46 -47.58 16.77
CA ALA A 17 4.76 -46.82 15.75
C ALA A 17 3.42 -47.49 15.37
N LEU A 18 2.51 -46.65 14.87
CA LEU A 18 1.38 -46.91 13.94
C LEU A 18 0.19 -47.75 14.45
N THR A 19 -0.97 -47.10 14.58
CA THR A 19 -2.23 -47.43 13.87
C THR A 19 -3.28 -46.35 14.14
N GLY A 20 -4.14 -46.08 13.15
CA GLY A 20 -4.97 -44.86 13.07
C GLY A 20 -6.14 -44.75 14.06
N GLY A 21 -6.71 -43.54 14.13
CA GLY A 21 -7.95 -43.24 14.85
C GLY A 21 -8.00 -41.79 15.32
N CYS A 22 -9.03 -41.06 14.90
CA CYS A 22 -9.31 -39.65 15.17
C CYS A 22 -9.28 -39.27 16.66
N GLY A 23 -8.81 -38.05 16.97
CA GLY A 23 -9.17 -37.40 18.24
C GLY A 23 -8.10 -36.49 18.84
N ASP A 24 -8.12 -35.24 18.36
CA ASP A 24 -8.07 -34.00 19.13
C ASP A 24 -6.89 -33.63 20.05
N SER A 25 -6.53 -32.35 19.91
CA SER A 25 -5.81 -31.46 20.83
C SER A 25 -4.28 -31.62 20.98
N GLY A 26 -3.55 -30.67 20.38
CA GLY A 26 -2.16 -30.41 20.76
C GLY A 26 -1.34 -29.67 19.72
N SER A 27 -1.31 -28.34 19.81
CA SER A 27 -0.22 -27.44 19.40
C SER A 27 0.58 -27.78 18.14
N GLY A 28 0.21 -27.10 17.05
CA GLY A 28 1.05 -26.98 15.88
C GLY A 28 0.51 -25.89 14.98
N GLY A 29 0.95 -24.63 15.20
CA GLY A 29 0.75 -23.53 14.27
C GLY A 29 1.54 -23.82 13.00
N GLY A 30 0.96 -24.64 12.12
CA GLY A 30 1.46 -24.88 10.79
C GLY A 30 1.09 -23.71 9.91
N SER A 31 2.10 -22.97 9.46
CA SER A 31 2.06 -22.25 8.20
C SER A 31 1.60 -23.24 7.13
N GLY A 32 0.31 -23.18 6.80
CA GLY A 32 -0.28 -23.95 5.72
C GLY A 32 0.40 -23.53 4.43
N GLU A 33 1.39 -24.31 4.00
CA GLU A 33 1.89 -24.24 2.64
C GLU A 33 0.69 -24.55 1.74
N ALA A 34 0.19 -23.52 1.07
CA ALA A 34 -0.87 -23.63 0.11
C ALA A 34 -0.45 -24.69 -0.92
N GLY A 35 -1.22 -25.78 -1.01
CA GLY A 35 -0.93 -26.87 -1.94
C GLY A 35 -0.72 -26.36 -3.37
N PRO A 36 0.02 -27.09 -4.22
CA PRO A 36 0.34 -26.65 -5.58
C PRO A 36 -0.96 -26.49 -6.39
N GLY A 37 -1.43 -25.23 -6.51
CA GLY A 37 -2.68 -24.89 -7.19
C GLY A 37 -3.60 -23.92 -6.45
N ALA A 38 -3.38 -23.66 -5.16
CA ALA A 38 -4.09 -22.58 -4.47
C ALA A 38 -3.56 -21.22 -4.96
N PRO A 39 -4.44 -20.29 -5.40
CA PRO A 39 -4.00 -18.96 -5.82
C PRO A 39 -3.27 -18.31 -4.64
N ARG A 40 -1.99 -17.98 -4.83
CA ARG A 40 -1.25 -17.11 -3.90
C ARG A 40 -2.03 -15.80 -3.86
N GLN A 41 -2.79 -15.59 -2.80
CA GLN A 41 -3.53 -14.35 -2.64
C GLN A 41 -2.51 -13.21 -2.67
N ALA A 42 -2.74 -12.24 -3.55
CA ALA A 42 -1.87 -11.09 -3.67
C ALA A 42 -1.85 -10.37 -2.31
N ARG A 43 -0.65 -10.06 -1.81
CA ARG A 43 -0.51 -9.30 -0.57
C ARG A 43 -1.09 -7.89 -0.77
N PRO A 44 -1.77 -7.32 0.23
CA PRO A 44 -2.34 -5.99 0.12
C PRO A 44 -1.23 -4.95 -0.09
N VAL A 45 -1.51 -3.93 -0.89
CA VAL A 45 -0.61 -2.80 -1.13
C VAL A 45 -1.34 -1.52 -0.75
N ILE A 46 -1.20 -1.15 0.52
CA ILE A 46 -1.77 0.06 1.09
C ILE A 46 -0.85 1.22 0.77
N THR A 47 -1.31 2.11 -0.09
CA THR A 47 -0.65 3.36 -0.46
C THR A 47 -1.64 4.51 -0.38
N PRO A 48 -1.21 5.78 -0.39
CA PRO A 48 -2.13 6.90 -0.45
C PRO A 48 -2.94 6.89 -1.76
N ASP A 49 -4.27 6.78 -1.68
CA ASP A 49 -5.18 6.88 -2.84
C ASP A 49 -5.18 8.28 -3.49
N GLU A 50 -4.87 9.29 -2.68
CA GLU A 50 -4.80 10.70 -3.04
C GLU A 50 -3.38 11.18 -2.69
N GLU A 51 -2.86 12.14 -3.46
CA GLU A 51 -1.56 12.73 -3.18
C GLU A 51 -1.52 13.31 -1.76
N LEU A 52 -0.57 12.84 -0.95
CA LEU A 52 -0.34 13.39 0.40
C LEU A 52 0.24 14.80 0.33
N VAL A 53 1.06 15.05 -0.68
CA VAL A 53 1.68 16.34 -1.01
C VAL A 53 1.39 16.62 -2.49
N THR A 54 0.82 17.78 -2.78
CA THR A 54 0.66 18.29 -4.15
C THR A 54 1.62 19.46 -4.38
N ASP A 55 2.05 19.69 -5.62
CA ASP A 55 2.97 20.78 -5.98
C ASP A 55 2.47 22.17 -5.55
N GLN A 56 1.15 22.37 -5.58
CA GLN A 56 0.51 23.64 -5.19
C GLN A 56 0.48 23.87 -3.68
N ASP A 57 0.68 22.81 -2.88
CA ASP A 57 0.41 22.81 -1.43
C ASP A 57 1.67 22.66 -0.55
N SER A 58 2.83 22.46 -1.16
CA SER A 58 4.12 22.30 -0.47
C SER A 58 4.53 23.53 0.34
N GLY A 59 4.13 24.74 -0.08
CA GLY A 59 4.50 26.00 0.57
C GLY A 59 3.86 26.25 1.95
N ASP A 60 2.80 25.50 2.30
CA ASP A 60 2.04 25.66 3.55
C ASP A 60 2.31 24.55 4.59
N LEU A 61 3.19 23.60 4.25
CA LEU A 61 3.58 22.49 5.10
C LEU A 61 5.02 22.70 5.60
N PRO A 62 5.35 22.34 6.85
CA PRO A 62 6.74 22.29 7.28
C PRO A 62 7.53 21.35 6.36
N GLU A 63 8.75 21.73 6.00
CA GLU A 63 9.60 20.99 5.06
C GLU A 63 9.76 19.51 5.45
N ALA A 64 9.97 19.23 6.74
CA ALA A 64 10.05 17.86 7.25
C ALA A 64 8.74 17.07 7.08
N THR A 65 7.58 17.73 7.20
CA THR A 65 6.28 17.11 6.96
C THR A 65 6.08 16.82 5.47
N VAL A 66 6.50 17.73 4.60
CA VAL A 66 6.50 17.53 3.13
C VAL A 66 7.33 16.31 2.77
N GLN A 67 8.58 16.24 3.26
CA GLN A 67 9.48 15.14 2.94
C GLN A 67 8.91 13.80 3.38
N VAL A 68 8.33 13.73 4.59
CA VAL A 68 7.64 12.51 5.06
C VAL A 68 6.46 12.13 4.16
N GLY A 69 5.67 13.11 3.73
CA GLY A 69 4.57 12.88 2.79
C GLY A 69 5.04 12.31 1.44
N LEU A 70 6.10 12.89 0.87
CA LEU A 70 6.70 12.44 -0.38
C LEU A 70 7.30 11.04 -0.28
N ASP A 71 8.09 10.77 0.77
CA ASP A 71 8.67 9.45 1.03
C ASP A 71 7.57 8.38 1.15
N CYS A 72 6.46 8.74 1.78
CA CYS A 72 5.31 7.87 1.96
C CYS A 72 4.57 7.58 0.65
N GLN A 73 4.42 8.58 -0.24
CA GLN A 73 3.89 8.36 -1.59
C GLN A 73 4.82 7.47 -2.43
N GLN A 74 6.14 7.65 -2.29
CA GLN A 74 7.13 6.90 -3.06
C GLN A 74 7.22 5.42 -2.67
N MET A 75 6.70 5.03 -1.50
CA MET A 75 6.57 3.64 -1.07
C MET A 75 5.85 2.77 -2.12
N GLY A 76 4.79 3.28 -2.73
CA GLY A 76 4.02 2.54 -3.73
C GLY A 76 4.77 2.29 -5.04
N GLN A 77 5.70 3.19 -5.40
CA GLN A 77 6.47 3.10 -6.63
C GLN A 77 7.74 2.28 -6.46
N SER A 78 8.41 2.45 -5.32
CA SER A 78 9.67 1.77 -5.02
C SER A 78 9.49 0.35 -4.49
N HIS A 79 8.31 0.04 -3.93
CA HIS A 79 8.05 -1.17 -3.16
C HIS A 79 9.04 -1.41 -1.99
N ASP A 80 9.77 -0.37 -1.56
CA ASP A 80 10.67 -0.40 -0.40
C ASP A 80 9.88 -0.23 0.90
N PHE A 81 9.10 -1.24 1.25
CA PHE A 81 8.24 -1.18 2.45
C PHE A 81 9.07 -1.21 3.74
N ALA A 82 10.15 -2.01 3.79
CA ALA A 82 11.01 -2.12 4.96
C ALA A 82 11.77 -0.81 5.22
N GLY A 83 12.44 -0.26 4.19
CA GLY A 83 13.14 1.01 4.34
C GLY A 83 12.19 2.17 4.61
N THR A 84 10.98 2.16 4.05
CA THR A 84 9.95 3.15 4.39
C THR A 84 9.55 3.04 5.86
N ALA A 85 9.25 1.83 6.37
CA ALA A 85 8.89 1.64 7.77
C ALA A 85 10.00 2.15 8.72
N ASP A 86 11.27 1.86 8.43
CA ASP A 86 12.40 2.32 9.25
C ASP A 86 12.60 3.84 9.22
N ARG A 87 12.50 4.46 8.04
CA ARG A 87 12.59 5.93 7.90
C ARG A 87 11.44 6.62 8.64
N MET A 88 10.22 6.14 8.44
CA MET A 88 9.03 6.70 9.06
C MET A 88 9.01 6.48 10.58
N GLY A 89 9.42 5.31 11.07
CA GLY A 89 9.52 5.04 12.51
C GLY A 89 10.50 5.97 13.22
N ARG A 90 11.64 6.31 12.58
CA ARG A 90 12.58 7.31 13.09
C ARG A 90 11.97 8.71 13.13
N ALA A 91 11.29 9.13 12.06
CA ALA A 91 10.61 10.42 12.02
C ALA A 91 9.48 10.52 13.08
N ALA A 92 8.69 9.45 13.25
CA ALA A 92 7.60 9.38 14.22
C ALA A 92 8.08 9.42 15.69
N SER A 93 9.28 8.88 15.95
CA SER A 93 9.85 8.78 17.30
C SER A 93 10.81 9.94 17.65
N SER A 94 11.19 10.76 16.67
CA SER A 94 12.11 11.88 16.88
C SER A 94 11.48 12.96 17.75
N GLY A 95 12.16 13.34 18.84
CA GLY A 95 11.74 14.44 19.72
C GLY A 95 11.79 15.81 19.06
N ASP A 96 12.59 15.95 17.99
CA ASP A 96 12.78 17.19 17.26
C ASP A 96 11.73 17.39 16.14
N SER A 97 10.95 16.35 15.84
CA SER A 97 9.91 16.40 14.80
C SER A 97 8.63 17.05 15.31
N SER A 98 8.03 17.90 14.47
CA SER A 98 6.74 18.54 14.78
C SER A 98 5.65 17.48 15.01
N PRO A 99 4.59 17.78 15.80
CA PRO A 99 3.46 16.88 15.98
C PRO A 99 2.83 16.43 14.66
N GLU A 100 2.74 17.31 13.67
CA GLU A 100 2.23 17.01 12.33
C GLU A 100 3.12 15.99 11.63
N THR A 101 4.44 16.21 11.62
CA THR A 101 5.44 15.32 11.01
C THR A 101 5.36 13.93 11.63
N ARG A 102 5.31 13.85 12.97
CA ARG A 102 5.20 12.58 13.67
C ARG A 102 3.90 11.85 13.36
N ALA A 103 2.80 12.59 13.30
CA ALA A 103 1.49 12.00 13.02
C ALA A 103 1.45 11.37 11.62
N ILE A 104 1.90 12.08 10.58
CA ILE A 104 1.90 11.50 9.23
C ILE A 104 2.93 10.38 9.10
N ALA A 105 4.12 10.52 9.70
CA ALA A 105 5.12 9.46 9.73
C ALA A 105 4.57 8.17 10.36
N LYS A 106 3.80 8.29 11.46
CA LYS A 106 3.21 7.12 12.12
C LYS A 106 2.15 6.42 11.26
N VAL A 107 1.36 7.17 10.49
CA VAL A 107 0.41 6.58 9.51
C VAL A 107 1.19 5.80 8.44
N CYS A 108 2.26 6.40 7.91
CA CYS A 108 3.07 5.80 6.86
C CYS A 108 3.86 4.57 7.34
N GLU A 109 4.40 4.61 8.56
CA GLU A 109 5.04 3.45 9.19
C GLU A 109 4.06 2.27 9.32
N ALA A 110 2.83 2.52 9.79
CA ALA A 110 1.82 1.48 9.94
C ALA A 110 1.44 0.85 8.59
N ALA A 111 1.21 1.67 7.56
CA ALA A 111 0.91 1.19 6.20
C ALA A 111 2.08 0.36 5.63
N ALA A 112 3.32 0.83 5.80
CA ALA A 112 4.51 0.14 5.34
C ALA A 112 4.70 -1.23 6.02
N LYS A 113 4.41 -1.33 7.33
CA LYS A 113 4.44 -2.61 8.06
C LYS A 113 3.33 -3.56 7.61
N ALA A 114 2.13 -3.05 7.33
CA ALA A 114 1.04 -3.85 6.78
C ALA A 114 1.42 -4.44 5.40
N ASN A 115 2.05 -3.64 4.53
CA ASN A 115 2.53 -4.10 3.22
C ASN A 115 3.63 -5.18 3.32
N GLN A 116 4.42 -5.18 4.40
CA GLN A 116 5.38 -6.25 4.70
C GLN A 116 4.72 -7.54 5.23
N GLY A 117 3.44 -7.47 5.62
CA GLY A 117 2.73 -8.56 6.29
C GLY A 117 2.93 -8.61 7.80
N LEU A 118 3.51 -7.57 8.40
CA LEU A 118 3.71 -7.45 9.85
C LEU A 118 2.42 -6.91 10.51
N MET A 119 1.33 -7.68 10.43
CA MET A 119 -0.02 -7.19 10.73
C MET A 119 -0.21 -6.77 12.19
N ASN A 120 0.37 -7.50 13.14
CA ASN A 120 0.31 -7.13 14.55
C ASN A 120 0.99 -5.78 14.83
N ASP A 121 2.21 -5.59 14.29
CA ASP A 121 2.95 -4.34 14.45
C ASP A 121 2.24 -3.18 13.75
N ALA A 122 1.74 -3.42 12.53
CA ALA A 122 0.95 -2.45 11.78
C ALA A 122 -0.30 -2.03 12.54
N LEU A 123 -1.02 -2.96 13.18
CA LEU A 123 -2.21 -2.65 13.98
C LEU A 123 -1.86 -1.81 15.21
N ASN A 124 -0.76 -2.13 15.89
CA ASN A 124 -0.29 -1.38 17.04
C ASN A 124 0.11 0.05 16.67
N ASP A 125 0.80 0.23 15.55
CA ASP A 125 1.22 1.54 15.05
C ASP A 125 0.04 2.34 14.49
N ALA A 126 -0.90 1.70 13.79
CA ALA A 126 -2.11 2.35 13.31
C ALA A 126 -2.96 2.87 14.48
N ARG A 127 -3.09 2.11 15.58
CA ARG A 127 -3.76 2.60 16.81
C ARG A 127 -3.03 3.78 17.44
N GLN A 128 -1.69 3.82 17.36
CA GLN A 128 -0.91 4.98 17.81
C GLN A 128 -1.15 6.19 16.89
N ALA A 129 -1.12 6.00 15.59
CA ALA A 129 -1.41 7.03 14.60
C ALA A 129 -2.82 7.59 14.75
N GLU A 130 -3.81 6.74 15.05
CA GLU A 130 -5.19 7.17 15.34
C GLU A 130 -5.26 8.14 16.52
N ARG A 131 -4.52 7.88 17.61
CA ARG A 131 -4.44 8.80 18.76
C ARG A 131 -3.77 10.14 18.42
N GLN A 132 -2.93 10.16 17.38
CA GLN A 132 -2.23 11.35 16.92
C GLN A 132 -2.94 12.03 15.75
N SER A 133 -4.04 11.47 15.24
CA SER A 133 -4.69 11.91 14.00
C SER A 133 -5.22 13.35 14.04
N SER A 134 -5.49 13.89 15.23
CA SER A 134 -5.84 15.31 15.40
C SER A 134 -4.71 16.26 15.02
N ASN A 135 -3.47 15.78 15.08
CA ASN A 135 -2.27 16.53 14.71
C ASN A 135 -1.99 16.47 13.22
N LEU A 136 -2.72 15.67 12.42
CA LEU A 136 -2.57 15.70 10.98
C LEU A 136 -2.90 17.11 10.47
N ASN A 137 -1.97 17.67 9.69
CA ASN A 137 -2.16 18.94 9.02
C ASN A 137 -3.47 18.91 8.22
N ARG A 138 -4.21 20.03 8.22
CA ARG A 138 -5.51 20.15 7.56
C ARG A 138 -5.52 19.61 6.13
N ARG A 139 -4.45 19.84 5.35
CA ARG A 139 -4.35 19.41 3.94
C ARG A 139 -4.16 17.91 3.82
N MET A 140 -3.25 17.34 4.61
CA MET A 140 -2.96 15.91 4.62
C MET A 140 -3.98 15.08 5.40
N ARG A 141 -4.90 15.72 6.13
CA ARG A 141 -5.81 15.04 7.06
C ARG A 141 -6.69 14.03 6.36
N ARG A 142 -7.33 14.39 5.25
CA ARG A 142 -8.19 13.47 4.52
C ARG A 142 -7.42 12.26 3.95
N PRO A 143 -6.36 12.44 3.12
CA PRO A 143 -5.62 11.31 2.57
C PRO A 143 -4.93 10.48 3.66
N GLY A 144 -4.37 11.13 4.69
CA GLY A 144 -3.76 10.46 5.84
C GLY A 144 -4.76 9.63 6.65
N LEU A 145 -5.95 10.17 6.96
CA LEU A 145 -7.01 9.41 7.64
C LEU A 145 -7.52 8.25 6.78
N ARG A 146 -7.62 8.43 5.47
CA ARG A 146 -8.06 7.37 4.56
C ARG A 146 -7.07 6.21 4.56
N MET A 147 -5.78 6.49 4.39
CA MET A 147 -4.72 5.49 4.45
C MET A 147 -4.63 4.82 5.84
N LEU A 148 -4.78 5.60 6.92
CA LEU A 148 -4.85 5.08 8.29
C LEU A 148 -5.99 4.07 8.46
N ASN A 149 -7.21 4.43 8.04
CA ASN A 149 -8.35 3.54 8.22
C ASN A 149 -8.31 2.33 7.27
N HIS A 150 -7.70 2.45 6.08
CA HIS A 150 -7.41 1.29 5.25
C HIS A 150 -6.44 0.32 5.96
N THR A 151 -5.37 0.85 6.55
CA THR A 151 -4.41 0.07 7.34
C THR A 151 -5.08 -0.62 8.53
N LEU A 152 -5.90 0.11 9.29
CA LEU A 152 -6.66 -0.46 10.41
C LEU A 152 -7.61 -1.56 9.95
N LEU A 153 -8.31 -1.38 8.83
CA LEU A 153 -9.20 -2.39 8.28
C LEU A 153 -8.44 -3.67 7.94
N VAL A 154 -7.35 -3.58 7.18
CA VAL A 154 -6.54 -4.74 6.77
C VAL A 154 -5.90 -5.43 7.97
N ALA A 155 -5.16 -4.70 8.80
CA ALA A 155 -4.43 -5.27 9.93
C ALA A 155 -5.38 -5.83 11.01
N ALA A 156 -6.48 -5.15 11.33
CA ALA A 156 -7.44 -5.67 12.30
C ALA A 156 -8.18 -6.91 11.76
N THR A 157 -8.45 -6.98 10.46
CA THR A 157 -9.07 -8.16 9.84
C THR A 157 -8.12 -9.36 9.91
N ALA A 158 -6.83 -9.16 9.62
CA ALA A 158 -5.80 -10.19 9.75
C ALA A 158 -5.67 -10.75 11.18
N GLU A 159 -5.77 -9.88 12.18
CA GLU A 159 -5.67 -10.26 13.60
C GLU A 159 -7.01 -10.72 14.20
N GLY A 160 -8.09 -10.73 13.43
CA GLY A 160 -9.44 -11.09 13.91
C GLY A 160 -10.08 -10.06 14.86
N ASP A 161 -9.55 -8.83 14.95
CA ASP A 161 -10.14 -7.72 15.70
C ASP A 161 -11.31 -7.10 14.92
N ARG A 162 -12.45 -7.79 14.98
CA ARG A 162 -13.69 -7.41 14.29
C ARG A 162 -14.19 -6.02 14.70
N ALA A 163 -14.01 -5.61 15.95
CA ALA A 163 -14.49 -4.32 16.43
C ALA A 163 -13.73 -3.16 15.78
N THR A 164 -12.40 -3.27 15.69
CA THR A 164 -11.58 -2.28 14.99
C THR A 164 -11.83 -2.29 13.49
N ALA A 165 -11.93 -3.46 12.85
CA ALA A 165 -12.21 -3.56 11.43
C ALA A 165 -13.53 -2.87 11.03
N LEU A 166 -14.62 -3.11 11.77
CA LEU A 166 -15.92 -2.49 11.51
C LEU A 166 -15.89 -0.96 11.67
N ARG A 167 -15.21 -0.47 12.71
CA ARG A 167 -15.04 0.97 12.95
C ARG A 167 -14.23 1.64 11.84
N ALA A 168 -13.13 1.00 11.41
CA ALA A 168 -12.30 1.47 10.31
C ALA A 168 -13.10 1.52 9.01
N ARG A 169 -13.91 0.49 8.71
CA ARG A 169 -14.82 0.48 7.56
C ARG A 169 -15.80 1.65 7.57
N ALA A 170 -16.48 1.88 8.69
CA ALA A 170 -17.42 3.00 8.84
C ALA A 170 -16.73 4.37 8.75
N ALA A 171 -15.46 4.47 9.14
CA ALA A 171 -14.67 5.69 8.96
C ALA A 171 -14.32 5.92 7.48
N LEU A 172 -13.95 4.87 6.74
CA LEU A 172 -13.68 4.94 5.29
C LEU A 172 -14.92 5.36 4.49
N GLU A 173 -16.08 4.75 4.80
CA GLU A 173 -17.36 5.11 4.18
C GLU A 173 -17.65 6.63 4.34
N ARG A 174 -17.38 7.20 5.53
CA ARG A 174 -17.55 8.64 5.80
C ARG A 174 -16.53 9.54 5.09
N LEU A 175 -15.37 9.03 4.70
CA LEU A 175 -14.29 9.80 4.05
C LEU A 175 -14.40 9.84 2.51
N GLY A 176 -15.50 9.37 1.95
CA GLY A 176 -15.75 9.34 0.50
C GLY A 176 -15.93 7.95 -0.07
N GLY A 177 -16.38 6.99 0.73
CA GLY A 177 -16.71 5.64 0.30
C GLY A 177 -15.60 4.62 0.51
N LEU A 178 -15.97 3.35 0.32
CA LEU A 178 -15.14 2.17 0.52
C LEU A 178 -14.93 1.49 -0.84
N PRO A 179 -13.80 1.74 -1.53
CA PRO A 179 -13.50 1.05 -2.79
C PRO A 179 -13.49 -0.47 -2.58
N PRO A 180 -13.96 -1.26 -3.55
CA PRO A 180 -13.91 -2.72 -3.49
C PRO A 180 -12.51 -3.28 -3.16
N GLU A 181 -11.47 -2.57 -3.58
CA GLU A 181 -10.06 -2.89 -3.36
C GLU A 181 -9.71 -2.97 -1.87
N PHE A 182 -10.28 -2.09 -1.04
CA PHE A 182 -9.99 -2.09 0.41
C PHE A 182 -10.55 -3.33 1.09
N LEU A 183 -11.72 -3.78 0.64
CA LEU A 183 -12.30 -5.04 1.11
C LEU A 183 -11.54 -6.24 0.56
N ARG A 184 -11.10 -6.21 -0.71
CA ARG A 184 -10.23 -7.27 -1.26
C ARG A 184 -8.95 -7.42 -0.45
N ASP A 185 -8.29 -6.31 -0.14
CA ASP A 185 -7.07 -6.29 0.66
C ASP A 185 -7.31 -6.89 2.04
N ALA A 186 -8.38 -6.48 2.73
CA ALA A 186 -8.74 -7.04 4.04
C ALA A 186 -9.08 -8.54 3.97
N CYS A 187 -9.85 -8.96 2.97
CA CYS A 187 -10.22 -10.35 2.74
C CYS A 187 -9.02 -11.23 2.39
N SER A 188 -8.00 -10.68 1.72
CA SER A 188 -6.79 -11.43 1.32
C SER A 188 -5.91 -11.84 2.49
N VAL A 189 -6.11 -11.21 3.66
CA VAL A 189 -5.33 -11.45 4.87
C VAL A 189 -6.18 -11.96 6.03
N ALA A 190 -7.49 -12.08 5.84
CA ALA A 190 -8.39 -12.60 6.86
C ALA A 190 -8.03 -14.06 7.21
N PRO A 191 -8.01 -14.44 8.51
CA PRO A 191 -7.76 -15.83 8.92
C PRO A 191 -8.78 -16.82 8.33
N ASP A 192 -10.03 -16.37 8.21
CA ASP A 192 -11.11 -17.11 7.55
C ASP A 192 -11.95 -16.14 6.70
N PRO A 193 -11.62 -15.96 5.40
CA PRO A 193 -12.37 -15.10 4.50
C PRO A 193 -13.81 -15.59 4.27
N ALA A 194 -14.07 -16.89 4.39
CA ALA A 194 -15.41 -17.46 4.16
C ALA A 194 -16.39 -17.12 5.28
N ALA A 195 -15.89 -16.85 6.49
CA ALA A 195 -16.68 -16.37 7.62
C ALA A 195 -17.09 -14.89 7.51
N LEU A 196 -16.53 -14.14 6.54
CA LEU A 196 -16.80 -12.72 6.34
C LEU A 196 -17.79 -12.52 5.17
N PRO A 197 -19.03 -12.06 5.44
CA PRO A 197 -20.04 -11.86 4.39
C PRO A 197 -19.59 -10.92 3.27
N GLU A 198 -18.82 -9.90 3.62
CA GLU A 198 -18.24 -8.92 2.70
C GLU A 198 -17.23 -9.53 1.73
N CYS A 199 -16.55 -10.62 2.08
CA CYS A 199 -15.59 -11.27 1.20
C CYS A 199 -16.26 -12.14 0.14
N ALA A 200 -17.45 -12.67 0.44
CA ALA A 200 -18.22 -13.50 -0.49
C ALA A 200 -18.86 -12.71 -1.65
N THR A 201 -19.03 -11.39 -1.49
CA THR A 201 -19.68 -10.53 -2.48
C THR A 201 -18.70 -9.82 -3.42
N LEU A 202 -17.39 -9.99 -3.21
CA LEU A 202 -16.37 -9.35 -4.05
C LEU A 202 -16.32 -10.01 -5.43
N PRO A 203 -16.33 -9.21 -6.52
CA PRO A 203 -16.19 -9.76 -7.86
C PRO A 203 -14.80 -10.39 -8.01
N PRO A 204 -14.68 -11.53 -8.72
CA PRO A 204 -13.41 -12.20 -8.93
C PRO A 204 -12.41 -11.27 -9.60
N THR A 205 -11.16 -11.31 -9.14
CA THR A 205 -10.04 -10.56 -9.71
C THR A 205 -9.79 -11.07 -11.14
N GLY A 206 -10.25 -10.33 -12.15
CA GLY A 206 -9.92 -10.66 -13.55
C GLY A 206 -11.03 -10.65 -14.59
N THR A 207 -12.25 -10.22 -14.30
CA THR A 207 -13.12 -9.71 -15.38
C THR A 207 -12.85 -8.24 -15.57
N GLN A 208 -11.83 -7.93 -16.38
CA GLN A 208 -12.00 -6.80 -17.30
C GLN A 208 -13.39 -6.99 -17.91
N SER A 209 -14.29 -6.04 -17.70
CA SER A 209 -15.50 -5.98 -18.48
C SER A 209 -15.06 -5.86 -19.93
N ALA A 210 -14.99 -6.99 -20.63
CA ALA A 210 -15.03 -7.04 -22.07
C ALA A 210 -16.44 -6.59 -22.47
N SER A 211 -16.70 -5.29 -22.34
CA SER A 211 -17.70 -4.61 -23.16
C SER A 211 -17.11 -4.51 -24.57
N SER A 212 -17.10 -5.66 -25.22
CA SER A 212 -17.02 -5.77 -26.67
C SER A 212 -18.00 -6.88 -27.00
N ALA A 213 -19.28 -6.54 -26.94
CA ALA A 213 -20.29 -7.33 -27.62
C ALA A 213 -19.84 -7.49 -29.08
N PRO A 214 -19.75 -8.71 -29.63
CA PRO A 214 -19.41 -8.88 -31.03
C PRO A 214 -20.56 -8.28 -31.85
N SER A 215 -20.28 -7.22 -32.61
CA SER A 215 -21.21 -6.73 -33.63
C SER A 215 -21.50 -7.89 -34.60
N PRO A 216 -22.77 -8.19 -34.92
CA PRO A 216 -23.10 -9.23 -35.87
C PRO A 216 -22.61 -8.86 -37.28
N PRO A 217 -22.17 -9.83 -38.10
CA PRO A 217 -21.65 -9.55 -39.43
C PRO A 217 -22.78 -9.05 -40.34
N SER A 218 -22.60 -7.86 -40.92
CA SER A 218 -23.45 -7.40 -42.01
C SER A 218 -23.10 -8.19 -43.29
N PRO A 219 -24.07 -8.78 -43.99
CA PRO A 219 -23.82 -9.47 -45.24
C PRO A 219 -23.89 -8.50 -46.43
N ASN A 220 -23.28 -8.93 -47.53
CA ASN A 220 -23.39 -8.45 -48.92
C ASN A 220 -22.22 -7.59 -49.43
N GLY A 221 -21.31 -8.25 -50.15
CA GLY A 221 -20.80 -7.71 -51.42
C GLY A 221 -21.89 -7.79 -52.51
N PRO A 222 -21.75 -7.11 -53.66
CA PRO A 222 -20.72 -7.51 -54.64
C PRO A 222 -20.06 -6.38 -55.49
N THR A 223 -18.73 -6.51 -55.69
CA THR A 223 -17.88 -6.39 -56.92
C THR A 223 -17.97 -5.13 -57.86
N PRO A 224 -17.19 -5.01 -58.98
CA PRO A 224 -15.95 -4.22 -59.05
C PRO A 224 -15.83 -3.23 -60.25
N GLY A 225 -14.90 -2.27 -60.17
CA GLY A 225 -14.20 -1.69 -61.34
C GLY A 225 -14.58 -0.28 -61.80
N THR A 226 -13.56 0.60 -61.92
CA THR A 226 -13.18 1.43 -63.10
C THR A 226 -12.49 2.75 -62.66
N GLU A 227 -11.46 3.12 -63.42
CA GLU A 227 -10.30 4.00 -63.18
C GLU A 227 -10.51 5.51 -62.93
N ALA A 228 -9.61 6.08 -62.09
CA ALA A 228 -8.70 7.28 -62.17
C ALA A 228 -9.06 8.53 -63.04
N PRO A 229 -8.47 9.75 -62.86
CA PRO A 229 -7.14 10.02 -62.25
C PRO A 229 -6.87 11.38 -61.48
N SER A 230 -5.70 11.40 -60.82
CA SER A 230 -4.75 12.53 -60.57
C SER A 230 -5.06 13.74 -59.66
N ALA A 231 -4.24 13.91 -58.61
CA ALA A 231 -3.24 15.00 -58.49
C ALA A 231 -2.23 14.73 -57.32
N PRO A 232 -0.94 15.12 -57.45
CA PRO A 232 0.15 14.81 -56.49
C PRO A 232 0.43 15.97 -55.48
N PRO A 233 1.45 15.88 -54.59
CA PRO A 233 1.45 16.51 -53.26
C PRO A 233 2.01 17.94 -53.26
N SER A 234 1.67 18.73 -52.23
CA SER A 234 2.38 19.98 -51.92
C SER A 234 2.95 19.97 -50.52
N GLU A 235 4.28 19.89 -50.47
CA GLU A 235 5.13 20.28 -49.36
C GLU A 235 5.17 21.81 -49.22
N ALA A 236 5.10 22.26 -47.96
CA ALA A 236 5.68 23.46 -47.31
C ALA A 236 5.55 24.87 -47.95
N PRO A 237 5.57 25.93 -47.12
CA PRO A 237 6.88 26.45 -46.72
C PRO A 237 7.02 26.82 -45.23
N VAL A 238 8.24 26.58 -44.76
CA VAL A 238 8.89 27.23 -43.63
C VAL A 238 8.98 28.73 -43.89
N GLU A 239 8.59 29.56 -42.93
CA GLU A 239 9.04 30.95 -42.86
C GLU A 239 9.99 31.12 -41.66
N THR A 240 11.27 31.29 -41.98
CA THR A 240 12.20 32.15 -41.26
C THR A 240 13.03 32.85 -42.34
N PRO A 241 13.09 34.18 -42.30
CA PRO A 241 14.40 34.84 -42.22
C PRO A 241 14.32 36.11 -41.35
N GLY A 242 15.37 36.57 -40.67
CA GLY A 242 16.76 36.17 -40.67
C GLY A 242 17.59 37.15 -39.82
N ASP A 243 18.66 36.59 -39.26
CA ASP A 243 19.98 37.13 -38.95
C ASP A 243 20.21 38.63 -38.67
N GLY A 244 20.72 38.87 -37.46
CA GLY A 244 21.53 40.02 -37.06
C GLY A 244 22.39 39.68 -35.85
N HIS A 245 23.52 39.02 -36.08
CA HIS A 245 24.60 38.73 -35.13
C HIS A 245 25.43 40.02 -34.83
N PRO A 246 26.45 40.00 -33.96
CA PRO A 246 26.44 39.95 -32.49
C PRO A 246 27.08 41.22 -31.86
N THR A 247 26.91 41.45 -30.57
CA THR A 247 27.89 42.25 -29.79
C THR A 247 28.20 41.56 -28.47
N GLN A 248 29.42 41.02 -28.40
CA GLN A 248 30.19 40.91 -27.17
C GLN A 248 30.44 42.31 -26.61
N GLN A 249 30.30 42.45 -25.30
CA GLN A 249 31.08 43.25 -24.34
C GLN A 249 30.23 43.25 -23.04
N ASP A 250 30.74 43.02 -21.84
CA ASP A 250 32.11 43.16 -21.38
C ASP A 250 32.37 42.28 -20.15
N THR A 251 33.64 41.97 -19.97
CA THR A 251 34.20 41.13 -18.91
C THR A 251 34.69 42.04 -17.79
N GLY A 252 34.35 41.71 -16.54
CA GLY A 252 35.17 42.05 -15.37
C GLY A 252 35.11 43.50 -14.87
N ASP A 253 34.69 43.66 -13.61
CA ASP A 253 35.58 44.20 -12.58
C ASP A 253 34.91 44.07 -11.20
N GLY A 254 35.52 43.26 -10.33
CA GLY A 254 35.49 43.54 -8.90
C GLY A 254 36.51 44.64 -8.59
N PRO A 255 36.33 45.38 -7.49
CA PRO A 255 37.10 45.04 -6.31
C PRO A 255 36.29 45.06 -5.00
N ALA A 256 36.89 44.44 -3.99
CA ALA A 256 36.36 44.10 -2.66
C ALA A 256 36.43 45.29 -1.64
N PRO A 257 36.52 44.99 -0.33
CA PRO A 257 35.48 45.00 0.71
C PRO A 257 35.42 46.33 1.50
N ASP A 258 34.43 46.50 2.37
CA ASP A 258 34.49 47.52 3.43
C ASP A 258 34.05 46.95 4.78
N GLU A 259 34.93 47.10 5.78
CA GLU A 259 34.70 46.83 7.19
C GLU A 259 34.10 48.08 7.84
N SER A 260 33.00 47.93 8.60
CA SER A 260 32.65 48.76 9.76
C SER A 260 31.57 48.07 10.59
#